data_AF-A0A3M1DYM7-F1
#
_entry.id   AF-A0A3M1DYM7-F1
#
_cell.length_a   1.000
_cell.length_b   1.000
_cell.length_c   1.000
_cell.angle_alpha   90.00
_cell.angle_beta   90.00
_cell.angle_gamma   90.00
#
_symmetry.space_group_name_H-M   'P 1'
#
loop_
_entity.id
_entity.type
_entity.pdbx_description
1 polymer ?
#
loop_
_entity_poly.entity_id
_entity_poly.type
_entity_poly.pdbx_seq_one_letter_code
_entity_poly.pdbx_strand_id
1 'polypeptide(L)'
;METGDGAERFLKQEIAIMAKSFKCNICGKTFAMAMHLGRHRTAVHGVGGKKTKAKTAAAKTAKRKRGRPRGSGRKPSSVSVGLPAISGAPTEVIRTLMNYQAQLQADRDRVEAQLDALSRAIEAMGAVSTATRNSMGARRRGRPVGSGGKRKGKLADYIVKVLGQAKKPMKPREISAAVLKAGYPTKSKNLTRSVSNALPTIKGIKKVGFGQYIAR
;
A
#
# COMPACT_ATOMS: atom_id res chain seq x y z
N MET A 1 -14.40 29.96 47.54
CA MET A 1 -13.49 30.53 46.53
C MET A 1 -13.48 29.57 45.36
N GLU A 2 -14.43 29.74 44.44
CA GLU A 2 -14.59 28.91 43.25
C GLU A 2 -14.10 29.70 42.03
N THR A 3 -12.86 29.51 41.59
CA THR A 3 -12.41 29.91 40.25
C THR A 3 -11.07 29.23 39.93
N GLY A 4 -11.07 28.20 39.09
CA GLY A 4 -9.81 27.59 38.63
C GLY A 4 -9.92 26.64 37.44
N ASP A 5 -10.99 25.85 37.32
CA ASP A 5 -11.05 24.76 36.35
C ASP A 5 -11.50 25.15 34.92
N GLY A 6 -11.91 26.40 34.72
CA GLY A 6 -12.37 26.90 33.41
C GLY A 6 -11.22 27.11 32.42
N ALA A 7 -10.15 27.81 32.84
CA ALA A 7 -9.07 28.24 31.95
C ALA A 7 -8.26 27.07 31.37
N GLU A 8 -8.06 26.00 32.14
CA GLU A 8 -7.31 24.82 31.66
C GLU A 8 -8.04 24.05 30.55
N ARG A 9 -9.38 24.03 30.56
CA ARG A 9 -10.16 23.30 29.55
C ARG A 9 -10.12 24.00 28.19
N PHE A 10 -10.10 25.33 28.16
CA PHE A 10 -10.01 26.11 26.93
C PHE A 10 -8.64 25.93 26.23
N LEU A 11 -7.52 25.96 26.98
CA LEU A 11 -6.19 25.71 26.41
C LEU A 11 -6.02 24.27 25.90
N LYS A 12 -6.57 23.26 26.59
CA LYS A 12 -6.52 21.85 26.14
C LYS A 12 -7.31 21.64 24.84
N GLN A 13 -8.41 22.37 24.63
CA GLN A 13 -9.23 22.26 23.42
C GLN A 13 -8.57 22.93 22.20
N GLU A 14 -7.95 24.11 22.34
CA GLU A 14 -7.20 24.75 21.25
C GLU A 14 -5.96 23.94 20.81
N ILE A 15 -5.23 23.35 21.77
CA ILE A 15 -4.07 22.49 21.46
C ILE A 15 -4.54 21.21 20.73
N ALA A 16 -5.69 20.65 21.10
CA ALA A 16 -6.26 19.48 20.42
C ALA A 16 -6.78 19.78 19.00
N ILE A 17 -7.23 21.01 18.74
CA ILE A 17 -7.65 21.50 17.42
C ILE A 17 -6.42 21.79 16.54
N MET A 18 -5.35 22.37 17.10
CA MET A 18 -4.07 22.58 16.39
C MET A 18 -3.36 21.27 16.04
N ALA A 19 -3.37 20.28 16.94
CA ALA A 19 -2.71 18.99 16.76
C ALA A 19 -3.36 18.07 15.70
N LYS A 20 -4.54 18.44 15.18
CA LYS A 20 -5.28 17.67 14.15
C LYS A 20 -5.50 18.44 12.86
N SER A 21 -4.80 19.56 12.67
CA SER A 21 -4.86 20.34 11.44
C SER A 21 -3.94 19.73 10.37
N PHE A 22 -4.49 19.43 9.19
CA PHE A 22 -3.75 18.85 8.07
C PHE A 22 -3.40 19.95 7.08
N LYS A 23 -2.16 20.47 7.11
CA LYS A 23 -1.70 21.55 6.22
C LYS A 23 -1.11 21.06 4.90
N CYS A 24 -1.42 21.76 3.81
CA CYS A 24 -0.75 21.58 2.53
C CYS A 24 0.63 22.23 2.57
N ASN A 25 1.67 21.48 2.21
CA ASN A 25 3.05 21.96 2.15
C ASN A 25 3.37 22.75 0.88
N ILE A 26 2.45 22.79 -0.09
CA ILE A 26 2.64 23.50 -1.36
C ILE A 26 1.96 24.87 -1.32
N CYS A 27 0.76 24.97 -0.74
CA CYS A 27 0.00 26.23 -0.70
C CYS A 27 -0.44 26.67 0.71
N GLY A 28 0.00 25.99 1.77
CA GLY A 28 -0.26 26.40 3.16
C GLY A 28 -1.68 26.18 3.69
N LYS A 29 -2.66 25.86 2.84
CA LYS A 29 -4.06 25.66 3.26
C LYS A 29 -4.20 24.57 4.32
N THR A 30 -4.94 24.86 5.38
CA THR A 30 -5.24 23.94 6.47
C THR A 30 -6.57 23.24 6.23
N PHE A 31 -6.62 21.95 6.53
CA PHE A 31 -7.82 21.13 6.40
C PHE A 31 -8.12 20.45 7.73
N ALA A 32 -9.41 20.33 8.06
CA ALA A 32 -9.86 19.63 9.27
C ALA A 32 -9.64 18.11 9.21
N MET A 33 -9.41 17.54 8.02
CA MET A 33 -9.24 16.09 7.82
C MET A 33 -8.15 15.77 6.80
N ALA A 34 -7.43 14.66 7.03
CA ALA A 34 -6.39 14.14 6.13
C ALA A 34 -6.91 13.86 4.72
N MET A 35 -8.15 13.36 4.60
CA MET A 35 -8.76 13.04 3.32
C MET A 35 -8.98 14.28 2.45
N HIS A 36 -9.38 15.41 3.05
CA HIS A 36 -9.56 16.68 2.34
C HIS A 36 -8.23 17.23 1.87
N LEU A 37 -7.19 17.16 2.71
CA LEU A 37 -5.82 17.50 2.30
C LEU A 37 -5.34 16.62 1.14
N GLY A 38 -5.58 15.30 1.21
CA GLY A 38 -5.20 14.37 0.16
C GLY A 38 -5.87 14.69 -1.18
N ARG A 39 -7.19 14.94 -1.16
CA ARG A 39 -7.94 15.34 -2.36
C ARG A 39 -7.48 16.68 -2.90
N HIS A 40 -7.20 17.64 -2.03
CA HIS A 40 -6.67 18.95 -2.40
C HIS A 40 -5.30 18.84 -3.10
N ARG A 41 -4.36 18.07 -2.54
CA ARG A 41 -3.04 17.86 -3.15
C ARG A 41 -3.15 17.23 -4.53
N THR A 42 -4.06 16.28 -4.74
CA THR A 42 -4.30 15.68 -6.06
C THR A 42 -4.96 16.64 -7.05
N ALA A 43 -5.97 17.41 -6.62
CA ALA A 43 -6.78 18.22 -7.53
C ALA A 43 -6.10 19.55 -7.91
N VAL A 44 -5.41 20.16 -6.95
CA VAL A 44 -4.80 21.50 -7.13
C VAL A 44 -3.33 21.39 -7.55
N HIS A 45 -2.60 20.41 -7.01
CA HIS A 45 -1.17 20.29 -7.24
C HIS A 45 -0.78 19.06 -8.06
N GLY A 46 -1.70 18.15 -8.38
CA GLY A 46 -1.38 16.88 -9.05
C GLY A 46 -0.48 15.95 -8.22
N VAL A 47 -0.20 16.28 -6.96
CA VAL A 47 0.70 15.52 -6.08
C VAL A 47 -0.11 14.50 -5.30
N GLY A 48 -0.34 13.34 -5.89
CA GLY A 48 -0.89 12.21 -5.14
C GLY A 48 -1.12 10.96 -5.97
N GLY A 49 -0.21 9.99 -5.84
CA GLY A 49 -0.32 8.74 -6.58
C GLY A 49 0.63 7.60 -6.22
N LYS A 50 1.24 7.54 -5.03
CA LYS A 50 1.84 6.28 -4.54
C LYS A 50 1.13 5.81 -3.28
N LYS A 51 0.04 5.06 -3.49
CA LYS A 51 -0.46 4.15 -2.47
C LYS A 51 0.59 3.07 -2.30
N THR A 52 1.25 2.99 -1.14
CA THR A 52 1.99 1.80 -0.74
C THR A 52 0.99 0.67 -0.51
N LYS A 53 0.61 -0.02 -1.58
CA LYS A 53 -0.07 -1.32 -1.52
C LYS A 53 0.95 -2.41 -1.83
N ALA A 54 1.40 -3.09 -0.79
CA ALA A 54 2.10 -4.36 -0.92
C ALA A 54 1.14 -5.44 -1.46
N LYS A 55 1.68 -6.27 -2.36
CA LYS A 55 1.20 -7.58 -2.88
C LYS A 55 -0.14 -7.62 -3.64
N THR A 56 -0.09 -7.75 -4.97
CA THR A 56 -0.20 -9.04 -5.73
C THR A 56 -0.42 -8.78 -7.23
N ALA A 57 0.41 -9.43 -8.06
CA ALA A 57 0.23 -9.96 -9.42
C ALA A 57 -0.62 -9.25 -10.51
N ALA A 58 -0.12 -9.41 -11.75
CA ALA A 58 -0.75 -9.20 -13.06
C ALA A 58 -0.59 -7.80 -13.70
N ALA A 59 0.64 -7.46 -14.06
CA ALA A 59 0.92 -6.49 -15.12
C ALA A 59 0.66 -7.17 -16.48
N LYS A 60 -0.52 -6.92 -17.04
CA LYS A 60 -0.80 -7.12 -18.47
C LYS A 60 0.05 -6.10 -19.25
N THR A 61 1.05 -6.58 -19.98
CA THR A 61 1.89 -5.77 -20.88
C THR A 61 1.07 -5.37 -22.12
N ALA A 62 0.22 -4.36 -21.97
CA ALA A 62 -0.38 -3.67 -23.10
C ALA A 62 0.68 -2.75 -23.72
N LYS A 63 1.36 -3.26 -24.74
CA LYS A 63 2.27 -2.53 -25.63
C LYS A 63 1.48 -1.46 -26.39
N ARG A 64 1.21 -0.32 -25.76
CA ARG A 64 0.71 0.87 -26.44
C ARG A 64 1.92 1.66 -26.93
N LYS A 65 2.29 1.43 -28.20
CA LYS A 65 3.07 2.38 -28.98
C LYS A 65 2.32 3.71 -28.98
N ARG A 66 2.79 4.67 -28.19
CA ARG A 66 2.36 6.07 -28.25
C ARG A 66 3.51 6.88 -28.81
N GLY A 67 3.29 7.44 -30.00
CA GLY A 67 3.78 8.74 -30.43
C GLY A 67 5.29 8.92 -30.52
N ARG A 68 5.82 8.75 -31.74
CA ARG A 68 6.96 9.52 -32.23
C ARG A 68 6.48 10.96 -32.44
N PRO A 69 6.98 11.99 -31.73
CA PRO A 69 6.75 13.36 -32.17
C PRO A 69 7.59 13.58 -33.43
N ARG A 70 6.92 14.06 -34.49
CA ARG A 70 7.56 14.56 -35.70
C ARG A 70 8.43 15.74 -35.30
N GLY A 71 9.67 15.74 -35.79
CA GLY A 71 10.48 16.95 -35.81
C GLY A 71 9.72 18.03 -36.57
N SER A 72 9.43 19.12 -35.88
CA SER A 72 9.07 20.38 -36.49
C SER A 72 10.23 21.33 -36.23
N GLY A 73 11.08 21.47 -37.25
CA GLY A 73 12.00 22.58 -37.32
C GLY A 73 11.22 23.88 -37.23
N ARG A 74 11.58 24.72 -36.27
CA ARG A 74 11.43 26.17 -36.36
C ARG A 74 12.66 26.76 -35.68
N LYS A 75 13.54 27.32 -36.52
CA LYS A 75 14.60 28.23 -36.10
C LYS A 75 13.94 29.42 -35.39
N PRO A 76 14.37 29.82 -34.18
CA PRO A 76 14.18 31.19 -33.77
C PRO A 76 15.26 32.05 -34.44
N SER A 77 14.74 33.08 -35.12
CA SER A 77 15.43 34.22 -35.69
C SER A 77 16.46 34.84 -34.74
N SER A 78 17.59 35.23 -35.31
CA SER A 78 18.58 36.14 -34.75
C SER A 78 17.92 37.37 -34.14
N VAL A 79 17.96 37.49 -32.82
CA VAL A 79 17.88 38.78 -32.13
C VAL A 79 19.28 39.07 -31.64
N SER A 80 19.97 39.93 -32.38
CA SER A 80 21.23 40.54 -31.99
C SER A 80 20.97 41.50 -30.85
N VAL A 81 20.99 41.01 -29.62
CA VAL A 81 21.18 41.85 -28.44
C VAL A 81 22.69 41.93 -28.23
N GLY A 82 23.25 43.12 -28.44
CA GLY A 82 24.68 43.36 -28.30
C GLY A 82 25.17 42.96 -26.91
N LEU A 83 26.07 41.97 -26.88
CA LEU A 83 26.89 41.72 -25.70
C LEU A 83 27.98 42.80 -25.67
N PRO A 84 28.18 43.52 -24.56
CA PRO A 84 29.38 44.34 -24.41
C PRO A 84 30.60 43.43 -24.44
N ALA A 85 31.64 43.87 -25.13
CA ALA A 85 32.95 43.23 -25.13
C ALA A 85 33.52 43.27 -23.70
N ILE A 86 33.35 42.17 -22.96
CA ILE A 86 34.06 41.95 -21.70
C ILE A 86 35.44 41.41 -22.10
N SER A 87 36.39 42.33 -22.27
CA SER A 87 37.81 42.03 -22.24
C SER A 87 38.21 41.61 -20.82
N GLY A 88 37.84 40.39 -20.45
CA GLY A 88 38.12 39.72 -19.19
C GLY A 88 37.93 38.23 -19.42
N ALA A 89 39.03 37.48 -19.35
CA ALA A 89 39.25 36.22 -20.05
C ALA A 89 38.19 35.11 -19.80
N PRO A 90 37.95 34.22 -20.79
CA PRO A 90 37.09 33.01 -20.65
C PRO A 90 37.49 32.09 -19.48
N THR A 91 38.64 32.34 -18.85
CA THR A 91 39.14 31.66 -17.66
C THR A 91 38.34 31.96 -16.40
N GLU A 92 37.74 33.15 -16.23
CA GLU A 92 36.96 33.47 -15.02
C GLU A 92 35.64 32.71 -14.94
N VAL A 93 34.94 32.57 -16.08
CA VAL A 93 33.73 31.75 -16.16
C VAL A 93 34.05 30.28 -15.88
N ILE A 94 35.19 29.78 -16.36
CA ILE A 94 35.63 28.41 -16.06
C ILE A 94 35.93 28.25 -14.56
N ARG A 95 36.62 29.20 -13.93
CA ARG A 95 36.91 29.19 -12.49
C ARG A 95 35.63 29.16 -11.65
N THR A 96 34.66 30.02 -11.97
CA THR A 96 33.37 30.05 -11.25
C THR A 96 32.60 28.73 -11.38
N LEU A 97 32.59 28.10 -12.57
CA LEU A 97 31.96 26.80 -12.77
C LEU A 97 32.67 25.68 -12.01
N MET A 98 34.01 25.69 -11.97
CA MET A 98 34.79 24.72 -11.20
C MET A 98 34.52 24.85 -9.70
N ASN A 99 34.46 26.09 -9.18
CA ASN A 99 34.13 26.35 -7.78
C ASN A 99 32.71 25.88 -7.45
N TYR A 100 31.75 26.13 -8.35
CA TYR A 100 30.38 25.67 -8.18
C TYR A 100 30.27 24.14 -8.21
N GLN A 101 31.02 23.47 -9.10
CA GLN A 101 31.09 22.02 -9.14
C GLN A 101 31.67 21.45 -7.83
N ALA A 102 32.73 22.04 -7.30
CA ALA A 102 33.33 21.63 -6.03
C ALA A 102 32.35 21.83 -4.86
N GLN A 103 31.58 22.93 -4.86
CA GLN A 103 30.55 23.18 -3.86
C GLN A 103 29.43 22.13 -3.92
N LEU A 104 28.94 21.80 -5.12
CA LEU A 104 27.93 20.75 -5.29
C LEU A 104 28.41 19.37 -4.85
N GLN A 105 29.69 19.07 -5.06
CA GLN A 105 30.30 17.83 -4.57
C GLN A 105 30.34 17.81 -3.03
N ALA A 106 30.77 18.90 -2.39
CA ALA A 106 30.77 19.01 -0.93
C ALA A 106 29.35 18.89 -0.33
N ASP A 107 28.36 19.50 -0.97
CA ASP A 107 26.95 19.40 -0.55
C ASP A 107 26.42 17.97 -0.68
N ARG A 108 26.80 17.25 -1.74
CA ARG A 108 26.46 15.84 -1.91
C ARG A 108 27.05 15.00 -0.79
N ASP A 109 28.34 15.15 -0.51
CA ASP A 109 29.04 14.38 0.53
C ASP A 109 28.42 14.64 1.92
N ARG A 110 28.00 15.89 2.18
CA ARG A 110 27.28 16.25 3.40
C ARG A 110 25.94 15.51 3.51
N VAL A 111 25.17 15.43 2.43
CA VAL A 111 23.88 14.71 2.42
C VAL A 111 24.10 13.20 2.57
N GLU A 112 25.11 12.64 1.92
CA GLU A 112 25.47 11.21 2.08
C GLU A 112 25.84 10.90 3.54
N ALA A 113 26.65 11.75 4.19
CA ALA A 113 26.96 11.61 5.61
C ALA A 113 25.72 11.71 6.53
N GLN A 114 24.75 12.58 6.19
CA GLN A 114 23.47 12.66 6.90
C GLN A 114 22.63 11.39 6.73
N LEU A 115 22.60 10.81 5.53
CA LEU A 115 21.89 9.56 5.27
C LEU A 115 22.52 8.38 6.03
N ASP A 116 23.84 8.33 6.13
CA ASP A 116 24.54 7.31 6.91
C ASP A 116 24.26 7.45 8.41
N ALA A 117 24.28 8.68 8.93
CA ALA A 117 23.92 8.96 10.31
C ALA A 117 22.48 8.53 10.64
N LEU A 118 21.52 8.84 9.75
CA LEU A 118 20.13 8.40 9.91
C LEU A 118 19.99 6.88 9.81
N SER A 119 20.71 6.23 8.91
CA SER A 119 20.72 4.77 8.78
C SER A 119 21.20 4.11 10.07
N ARG A 120 22.32 4.59 10.64
CA ARG A 120 22.83 4.13 11.94
C ARG A 120 21.85 4.39 13.08
N ALA A 121 21.15 5.53 13.08
CA ALA A 121 20.13 5.83 14.08
C ALA A 121 18.92 4.88 13.96
N ILE A 122 18.46 4.58 12.75
CA ILE A 122 17.38 3.60 12.49
C ILE A 122 17.82 2.20 12.93
N GLU A 123 19.06 1.81 12.64
CA GLU A 123 19.61 0.53 13.09
C GLU A 123 19.72 0.47 14.62
N ALA A 124 20.18 1.52 15.29
CA ALA A 124 20.22 1.58 16.75
C ALA A 124 18.82 1.47 17.37
N MET A 125 17.83 2.18 16.81
CA MET A 125 16.42 2.08 17.23
C MET A 125 15.81 0.69 16.93
N GLY A 126 16.20 0.08 15.81
CA GLY A 126 15.76 -1.25 15.39
C GLY A 126 16.42 -2.39 16.18
N ALA A 127 17.68 -2.23 16.58
CA ALA A 127 18.45 -3.20 17.36
C ALA A 127 17.93 -3.35 18.80
N VAL A 128 17.45 -2.26 19.42
CA VAL A 128 16.73 -2.33 20.71
C VAL A 128 15.46 -3.18 20.59
N SER A 129 14.80 -3.14 19.42
CA SER A 129 13.58 -3.89 19.16
C SER A 129 13.81 -5.37 18.80
N THR A 130 14.99 -5.77 18.33
CA THR A 130 15.30 -7.17 17.96
C THR A 130 16.10 -7.89 19.03
N ALA A 131 16.98 -7.20 19.77
CA ALA A 131 17.74 -7.78 20.88
C ALA A 131 16.83 -8.24 22.04
N THR A 132 15.75 -7.51 22.33
CA THR A 132 14.71 -7.95 23.28
C THR A 132 13.77 -9.02 22.71
N ARG A 133 13.64 -9.14 21.39
CA ARG A 133 12.84 -10.22 20.77
C ARG A 133 13.59 -11.55 20.69
N ASN A 134 14.91 -11.53 20.54
CA ASN A 134 15.70 -12.76 20.48
C ASN A 134 15.97 -13.40 21.86
N SER A 135 15.90 -12.65 22.96
CA SER A 135 15.98 -13.20 24.32
C SER A 135 14.65 -13.73 24.87
N MET A 136 13.51 -13.47 24.22
CA MET A 136 12.22 -14.13 24.47
C MET A 136 11.91 -15.28 23.48
N GLY A 137 12.96 -15.89 22.91
CA GLY A 137 12.86 -17.07 22.06
C GLY A 137 12.60 -18.39 22.80
N ALA A 138 12.49 -18.38 24.14
CA ALA A 138 12.20 -19.58 24.93
C ALA A 138 10.75 -19.54 25.45
N ARG A 139 9.94 -20.51 25.01
CA ARG A 139 8.54 -20.76 25.38
C ARG A 139 7.48 -19.91 24.67
N ARG A 140 7.49 -19.92 23.33
CA ARG A 140 6.19 -20.13 22.67
C ARG A 140 5.75 -21.54 23.05
N ARG A 141 4.96 -21.67 24.12
CA ARG A 141 4.07 -22.82 24.29
C ARG A 141 3.37 -22.94 22.96
N GLY A 142 3.72 -23.95 22.19
CA GLY A 142 2.99 -24.29 20.98
C GLY A 142 1.53 -24.26 21.38
N ARG A 143 0.72 -23.54 20.60
CA ARG A 143 -0.72 -23.80 20.60
C ARG A 143 -0.81 -25.31 20.49
N PRO A 144 -1.39 -26.01 21.48
CA PRO A 144 -1.49 -27.46 21.42
C PRO A 144 -2.04 -27.77 20.05
N VAL A 145 -1.39 -28.68 19.32
CA VAL A 145 -1.94 -29.24 18.09
C VAL A 145 -3.31 -29.72 18.51
N GLY A 146 -4.31 -28.88 18.23
CA GLY A 146 -5.66 -29.10 18.68
C GLY A 146 -6.00 -30.47 18.14
N SER A 147 -6.39 -31.34 19.06
CA SER A 147 -6.97 -32.65 18.82
C SER A 147 -8.11 -32.50 17.83
N GLY A 148 -7.77 -32.41 16.54
CA GLY A 148 -8.66 -32.46 15.41
C GLY A 148 -9.09 -33.89 15.25
N GLY A 149 -9.77 -34.42 16.28
CA GLY A 149 -10.44 -35.70 16.22
C GLY A 149 -11.21 -35.73 14.90
N LYS A 150 -11.05 -36.83 14.17
CA LYS A 150 -11.68 -37.06 12.87
C LYS A 150 -13.18 -36.81 13.04
N ARG A 151 -13.63 -35.59 12.76
CA ARG A 151 -15.05 -35.26 12.73
C ARG A 151 -15.61 -36.14 11.61
N LYS A 152 -16.52 -37.04 11.97
CA LYS A 152 -17.19 -37.92 11.02
C LYS A 152 -17.81 -37.05 9.94
N GLY A 153 -17.24 -37.14 8.73
CA GLY A 153 -17.65 -36.39 7.55
C GLY A 153 -17.14 -34.95 7.50
N LYS A 154 -16.07 -34.73 6.72
CA LYS A 154 -15.60 -33.38 6.40
C LYS A 154 -16.65 -32.74 5.47
N LEU A 155 -16.92 -31.44 5.61
CA LEU A 155 -17.82 -30.71 4.70
C LEU A 155 -17.51 -31.00 3.22
N ALA A 156 -16.22 -31.19 2.90
CA ALA A 156 -15.74 -31.57 1.58
C ALA A 156 -16.37 -32.88 1.05
N ASP A 157 -16.48 -33.91 1.89
CA ASP A 157 -16.98 -35.23 1.48
C ASP A 157 -18.45 -35.17 1.08
N TYR A 158 -19.24 -34.37 1.83
CA TYR A 158 -20.64 -34.11 1.50
C TYR A 158 -20.80 -33.29 0.22
N ILE A 159 -19.93 -32.31 -0.03
CA ILE A 159 -19.94 -31.52 -1.27
C ILE A 159 -19.68 -32.44 -2.48
N VAL A 160 -18.70 -33.34 -2.38
CA VAL A 160 -18.40 -34.30 -3.45
C VAL A 160 -19.57 -35.26 -3.68
N LYS A 161 -20.18 -35.78 -2.60
CA LYS A 161 -21.38 -36.63 -2.69
C LYS A 161 -22.53 -35.94 -3.41
N VAL A 162 -22.83 -34.70 -3.05
CA VAL A 162 -23.91 -33.90 -3.64
C VAL A 162 -23.65 -33.60 -5.11
N LEU A 163 -22.44 -33.12 -5.46
CA LEU A 163 -22.12 -32.79 -6.84
C LEU A 163 -21.99 -34.04 -7.73
N GLY A 164 -21.54 -35.17 -7.18
CA GLY A 164 -21.51 -36.46 -7.86
C GLY A 164 -22.91 -36.99 -8.19
N GLN A 165 -23.88 -36.78 -7.30
CA GLN A 165 -25.29 -37.13 -7.54
C GLN A 165 -25.97 -36.18 -8.54
N ALA A 166 -25.66 -34.89 -8.47
CA ALA A 166 -26.32 -33.88 -9.28
C ALA A 166 -25.89 -33.92 -10.76
N LYS A 167 -24.63 -34.28 -11.08
CA LYS A 167 -24.01 -34.25 -12.43
C LYS A 167 -24.27 -32.97 -13.25
N LYS A 168 -24.72 -31.89 -12.58
CA LYS A 168 -25.13 -30.61 -13.16
C LYS A 168 -24.35 -29.48 -12.50
N PRO A 169 -24.05 -28.39 -13.22
CA PRO A 169 -23.36 -27.24 -12.64
C PRO A 169 -24.28 -26.51 -11.65
N MET A 170 -23.88 -26.43 -10.37
CA MET A 170 -24.66 -25.78 -9.30
C MET A 170 -23.94 -24.56 -8.72
N LYS A 171 -24.73 -23.60 -8.23
CA LYS A 171 -24.22 -22.43 -7.50
C LYS A 171 -23.94 -22.80 -6.02
N PRO A 172 -23.01 -22.12 -5.32
CA PRO A 172 -22.71 -22.36 -3.90
C PRO A 172 -23.93 -22.33 -2.98
N ARG A 173 -24.95 -21.52 -3.30
CA ARG A 173 -26.23 -21.48 -2.58
C ARG A 173 -26.98 -22.81 -2.68
N GLU A 174 -27.15 -23.32 -3.90
CA GLU A 174 -27.80 -24.62 -4.16
C GLU A 174 -27.02 -25.77 -3.53
N ILE A 175 -25.69 -25.73 -3.64
CA ILE A 175 -24.81 -26.72 -3.01
C ILE A 175 -25.00 -26.71 -1.49
N SER A 176 -25.08 -25.54 -0.86
CA SER A 176 -25.31 -25.46 0.59
C SER A 176 -26.67 -26.04 1.01
N ALA A 177 -27.73 -25.82 0.23
CA ALA A 177 -29.04 -26.41 0.49
C ALA A 177 -29.02 -27.94 0.31
N ALA A 178 -28.35 -28.43 -0.72
CA ALA A 178 -28.21 -29.86 -0.97
C ALA A 178 -27.32 -30.56 0.07
N VAL A 179 -26.30 -29.89 0.60
CA VAL A 179 -25.46 -30.39 1.71
C VAL A 179 -26.27 -30.51 3.01
N LEU A 180 -27.18 -29.56 3.29
CA LEU A 180 -28.11 -29.68 4.41
C LEU A 180 -29.10 -30.83 4.20
N LYS A 181 -29.63 -30.98 2.99
CA LYS A 181 -30.49 -32.13 2.61
C LYS A 181 -29.78 -33.47 2.75
N ALA A 182 -28.46 -33.49 2.52
CA ALA A 182 -27.61 -34.68 2.71
C ALA A 182 -27.28 -34.97 4.19
N GLY A 183 -27.81 -34.18 5.14
CA GLY A 183 -27.69 -34.42 6.58
C GLY A 183 -26.39 -33.93 7.21
N TYR A 184 -25.73 -32.91 6.63
CA TYR A 184 -24.51 -32.37 7.24
C TYR A 184 -24.83 -31.59 8.54
N PRO A 185 -24.29 -32.01 9.70
CA PRO A 185 -24.57 -31.36 10.98
C PRO A 185 -23.79 -30.04 11.06
N THR A 186 -24.48 -28.91 10.89
CA THR A 186 -23.89 -27.58 11.06
C THR A 186 -24.71 -26.71 12.00
N LYS A 187 -24.02 -26.01 12.90
CA LYS A 187 -24.59 -24.97 13.76
C LYS A 187 -24.39 -23.56 13.17
N SER A 188 -23.68 -23.43 12.05
CA SER A 188 -23.29 -22.14 11.50
C SER A 188 -24.30 -21.62 10.47
N LYS A 189 -24.75 -20.38 10.63
CA LYS A 189 -25.59 -19.67 9.65
C LYS A 189 -24.87 -19.38 8.32
N ASN A 190 -23.54 -19.38 8.33
CA ASN A 190 -22.69 -19.06 7.17
C ASN A 190 -22.20 -20.30 6.40
N LEU A 191 -23.06 -21.31 6.23
CA LEU A 191 -22.69 -22.53 5.50
C LEU A 191 -22.30 -22.22 4.05
N THR A 192 -23.01 -21.32 3.37
CA THR A 192 -22.73 -20.95 1.97
C THR A 192 -21.31 -20.40 1.79
N ARG A 193 -20.82 -19.56 2.73
CA ARG A 193 -19.44 -19.05 2.68
C ARG A 193 -18.42 -20.17 2.92
N SER A 194 -18.73 -21.09 3.83
CA SER A 194 -17.88 -22.26 4.10
C SER A 194 -17.77 -23.17 2.88
N VAL A 195 -18.89 -23.40 2.18
CA VAL A 195 -18.92 -24.15 0.91
C VAL A 195 -18.11 -23.43 -0.16
N SER A 196 -18.33 -22.12 -0.37
CA SER A 196 -17.57 -21.32 -1.35
C SER A 196 -16.06 -21.35 -1.13
N ASN A 197 -15.62 -21.32 0.14
CA ASN A 197 -14.20 -21.41 0.48
C ASN A 197 -13.65 -22.83 0.31
N ALA A 198 -14.48 -23.87 0.50
CA ALA A 198 -14.08 -25.26 0.38
C ALA A 198 -13.95 -25.72 -1.07
N LEU A 199 -14.82 -25.26 -1.98
CA LEU A 199 -14.87 -25.70 -3.38
C LEU A 199 -13.52 -25.64 -4.13
N PRO A 200 -12.69 -24.57 -4.00
CA PRO A 200 -11.37 -24.53 -4.64
C PRO A 200 -10.32 -25.46 -4.03
N THR A 201 -10.53 -25.92 -2.79
CA THR A 201 -9.56 -26.73 -2.04
C THR A 201 -9.75 -28.23 -2.33
N ILE A 202 -10.93 -28.63 -2.80
CA ILE A 202 -11.30 -30.03 -3.02
C ILE A 202 -10.84 -30.47 -4.42
N LYS A 203 -10.12 -31.60 -4.49
CA LYS A 203 -9.73 -32.22 -5.77
C LYS A 203 -10.97 -32.84 -6.43
N GLY A 204 -11.11 -32.68 -7.75
CA GLY A 204 -12.22 -33.25 -8.53
C GLY A 204 -13.43 -32.34 -8.71
N ILE A 205 -13.38 -31.07 -8.29
CA ILE A 205 -14.43 -30.09 -8.57
C ILE A 205 -13.88 -29.03 -9.52
N LYS A 206 -14.59 -28.77 -10.63
CA LYS A 206 -14.22 -27.74 -11.61
C LYS A 206 -15.27 -26.63 -11.62
N LYS A 207 -14.80 -25.39 -11.75
CA LYS A 207 -15.66 -24.22 -11.99
C LYS A 207 -16.01 -24.16 -13.48
N VAL A 208 -17.30 -24.22 -13.81
CA VAL A 208 -17.81 -24.29 -15.19
C VAL A 208 -18.30 -22.93 -15.71
N GLY A 209 -18.58 -21.97 -14.81
CA GLY A 209 -19.13 -20.66 -15.20
C GLY A 209 -19.22 -19.67 -14.04
N PHE A 210 -20.19 -18.75 -14.09
CA PHE A 210 -20.43 -17.64 -13.15
C PHE A 210 -20.68 -18.12 -11.70
N GLY A 211 -19.61 -18.55 -11.03
CA GLY A 211 -19.69 -19.17 -9.70
C GLY A 211 -20.39 -20.53 -9.70
N GLN A 212 -20.41 -21.25 -10.82
CA GLN A 212 -20.99 -22.60 -10.90
C GLN A 212 -19.91 -23.67 -10.86
N TYR A 213 -20.20 -24.77 -10.18
CA TYR A 213 -19.26 -25.86 -9.94
C TYR A 213 -19.88 -27.21 -10.34
N ILE A 214 -19.05 -28.09 -10.90
CA ILE A 214 -19.40 -29.46 -11.27
C ILE A 214 -18.35 -30.43 -10.69
N ALA A 215 -18.77 -31.64 -10.35
CA ALA A 215 -17.84 -32.74 -10.11
C ALA A 215 -17.28 -33.24 -11.45
N ARG A 216 -15.97 -33.48 -11.49
CA ARG A 216 -15.25 -34.06 -12.63
C ARG A 216 -15.09 -35.56 -12.43
#